data_AF-A0A929TUR0-F1
#
_entry.id   AF-A0A929TUR0-F1
#
_cell.length_a   1.000
_cell.length_b   1.000
_cell.length_c   1.000
_cell.angle_alpha   90.00
_cell.angle_beta   90.00
_cell.angle_gamma   90.00
#
_symmetry.space_group_name_H-M   'P 1'
#
loop_
_entity.id
_entity.type
_entity.pdbx_description
1 polymer ?
#
loop_
_entity_poly.entity_id
_entity_poly.type
_entity_poly.pdbx_seq_one_letter_code
_entity_poly.pdbx_strand_id
1 'polypeptide(L)'
;NVKSIMFGGYSEAERKVVCFYCDEKPEFDMLEYIKVAPANKKFADELTHRDFLGALMNLGIERHMIGDICIVDNVAHIITLKSMADTIINELGTVKHTKVVLNKESIENLKTVNRVEYKKINIPSERLDSVIGSIYNISRSKVNMYIDAGKVFINSRQCLSHSMKVKDGDIITVRGLGRAKFLGISSTSRKGRLFAETEVFR
;
A
#
# COMPACT_ATOMS: atom_id res chain seq x y z
N ASN A 1 25.87 -4.35 -20.81
CA ASN A 1 24.61 -3.65 -20.50
C ASN A 1 23.91 -4.36 -19.36
N VAL A 2 23.98 -3.82 -18.14
CA VAL A 2 23.24 -4.37 -17.00
C VAL A 2 21.78 -3.97 -17.14
N LYS A 3 20.88 -4.96 -17.14
CA LYS A 3 19.42 -4.78 -17.13
C LYS A 3 18.92 -4.89 -15.69
N SER A 4 17.72 -4.37 -15.42
CA SER A 4 17.10 -4.48 -14.10
C SER A 4 15.61 -4.77 -14.19
N ILE A 5 15.10 -5.55 -13.24
CA ILE A 5 13.66 -5.75 -13.01
C ILE A 5 13.32 -5.47 -11.55
N MET A 6 12.13 -4.89 -11.31
CA MET A 6 11.61 -4.60 -9.98
C MET A 6 10.32 -5.36 -9.74
N PHE A 7 10.23 -6.05 -8.60
CA PHE A 7 9.02 -6.80 -8.23
C PHE A 7 8.84 -6.84 -6.72
N GLY A 8 7.60 -6.68 -6.25
CA GLY A 8 7.25 -6.61 -4.83
C GLY A 8 6.15 -7.60 -4.43
N GLY A 9 5.94 -8.64 -5.23
CA GLY A 9 4.89 -9.63 -5.02
C GLY A 9 3.63 -9.33 -5.84
N TYR A 10 3.24 -8.07 -6.02
CA TYR A 10 2.10 -7.70 -6.87
C TYR A 10 2.37 -6.38 -7.61
N SER A 11 1.49 -6.01 -8.56
CA SER A 11 1.73 -4.87 -9.47
C SER A 11 1.88 -3.53 -8.74
N GLU A 12 1.06 -3.30 -7.72
CA GLU A 12 0.94 -2.04 -6.98
C GLU A 12 1.82 -1.96 -5.72
N ALA A 13 2.67 -2.98 -5.50
CA ALA A 13 3.50 -3.10 -4.30
C ALA A 13 4.38 -1.86 -4.08
N GLU A 14 4.45 -1.38 -2.85
CA GLU A 14 5.30 -0.24 -2.48
C GLU A 14 6.74 -0.69 -2.34
N ARG A 15 6.93 -1.80 -1.64
CA ARG A 15 8.24 -2.37 -1.40
C ARG A 15 8.55 -3.39 -2.47
N LYS A 16 9.55 -3.07 -3.28
CA LYS A 16 10.01 -3.91 -4.39
C LYS A 16 11.46 -4.30 -4.19
N VAL A 17 11.78 -5.53 -4.56
CA VAL A 17 13.15 -5.98 -4.77
C VAL A 17 13.57 -5.57 -6.17
N VAL A 18 14.78 -5.03 -6.30
CA VAL A 18 15.40 -4.74 -7.59
C VAL A 18 16.43 -5.83 -7.88
N CYS A 19 16.28 -6.52 -9.01
CA CYS A 19 17.22 -7.52 -9.47
C CYS A 19 17.97 -7.00 -10.70
N PHE A 20 19.30 -7.02 -10.64
CA PHE A 20 20.19 -6.65 -11.74
C PHE A 20 20.73 -7.91 -12.42
N TYR A 21 20.74 -7.93 -13.76
CA TYR A 21 21.16 -9.10 -14.55
C TYR A 21 21.80 -8.67 -15.87
N CYS A 22 22.70 -9.50 -16.41
CA CYS A 22 23.41 -9.21 -17.66
C CYS A 22 22.79 -9.93 -18.88
N ASP A 23 22.38 -11.18 -18.69
CA ASP A 23 21.99 -12.07 -19.78
C ASP A 23 20.46 -12.24 -19.82
N GLU A 24 19.98 -13.41 -19.40
CA GLU A 24 18.56 -13.76 -19.36
C GLU A 24 17.87 -13.17 -18.14
N LYS A 25 16.58 -12.87 -18.31
CA LYS A 25 15.75 -12.34 -17.25
C LYS A 25 15.53 -13.46 -16.22
N PRO A 26 15.91 -13.26 -14.94
CA PRO A 26 15.72 -14.27 -13.91
C PRO A 26 14.23 -14.44 -13.60
N GLU A 27 13.87 -15.67 -13.21
CA GLU A 27 12.57 -15.95 -12.61
C GLU A 27 12.51 -15.33 -11.20
N PHE A 28 11.40 -14.66 -10.90
CA PHE A 28 11.26 -13.87 -9.67
C PHE A 28 10.64 -14.71 -8.54
N ASP A 29 11.30 -15.80 -8.14
CA ASP A 29 10.88 -16.73 -7.07
C ASP A 29 11.65 -16.48 -5.75
N MET A 30 11.70 -15.21 -5.33
CA MET A 30 12.40 -14.81 -4.09
C MET A 30 11.45 -14.41 -2.96
N LEU A 31 10.15 -14.38 -3.24
CA LEU A 31 9.13 -13.88 -2.31
C LEU A 31 8.20 -15.01 -1.88
N GLU A 32 7.75 -14.93 -0.63
CA GLU A 32 6.74 -15.81 -0.05
C GLU A 32 5.63 -14.97 0.59
N TYR A 33 4.43 -15.53 0.66
CA TYR A 33 3.24 -14.86 1.17
C TYR A 33 2.74 -15.57 2.42
N ILE A 34 2.56 -14.82 3.50
CA ILE A 34 2.17 -15.36 4.79
C ILE A 34 0.91 -14.67 5.28
N LYS A 35 -0.10 -15.47 5.57
CA LYS A 35 -1.29 -15.05 6.28
C LYS A 35 -1.06 -15.17 7.77
N VAL A 36 -1.35 -14.11 8.52
CA VAL A 36 -1.30 -14.07 9.97
C VAL A 36 -2.67 -13.66 10.49
N ALA A 37 -3.35 -14.58 11.18
CA ALA A 37 -4.70 -14.36 11.71
C ALA A 37 -4.73 -14.54 13.23
N PRO A 38 -5.55 -13.79 13.97
CA PRO A 38 -5.79 -14.06 15.38
C PRO A 38 -6.34 -15.47 15.58
N ALA A 39 -5.78 -16.22 16.53
CA ALA A 39 -6.26 -17.56 16.87
C ALA A 39 -7.72 -17.52 17.36
N ASN A 40 -8.12 -16.41 17.99
CA ASN A 40 -9.51 -16.16 18.35
C ASN A 40 -9.84 -14.67 18.19
N LYS A 41 -10.64 -14.33 17.17
CA LYS A 41 -11.01 -12.93 16.87
C LYS A 41 -11.75 -12.22 18.00
N LYS A 42 -12.49 -12.93 18.86
CA LYS A 42 -13.28 -12.32 19.95
C LYS A 42 -12.42 -11.74 21.06
N PHE A 43 -11.22 -12.29 21.25
CA PHE A 43 -10.26 -11.86 22.29
C PHE A 43 -9.03 -11.19 21.70
N ALA A 44 -9.06 -10.86 20.42
CA ALA A 44 -7.98 -10.20 19.74
C ALA A 44 -8.01 -8.70 20.02
N ASP A 45 -6.84 -8.11 20.25
CA ASP A 45 -6.67 -6.67 20.14
C ASP A 45 -6.93 -6.22 18.69
N GLU A 46 -7.27 -4.95 18.49
CA GLU A 46 -7.11 -4.34 17.17
C GLU A 46 -5.61 -4.23 16.84
N LEU A 47 -5.19 -4.95 15.81
CA LEU A 47 -3.80 -5.00 15.35
C LEU A 47 -3.61 -4.04 14.19
N THR A 48 -2.59 -3.19 14.32
CA THR A 48 -2.18 -2.23 13.31
C THR A 48 -0.94 -2.71 12.56
N HIS A 49 -0.61 -2.04 11.45
CA HIS A 49 0.66 -2.29 10.74
C HIS A 49 1.88 -2.16 11.66
N ARG A 50 1.86 -1.25 12.64
CA ARG A 50 2.97 -1.08 13.57
C ARG A 50 3.15 -2.31 14.45
N ASP A 51 2.06 -2.96 14.86
CA ASP A 51 2.10 -4.12 15.74
C ASP A 51 2.70 -5.33 15.01
N PHE A 52 2.23 -5.63 13.79
CA PHE A 52 2.81 -6.70 12.98
C PHE A 52 4.29 -6.44 12.65
N LEU A 53 4.62 -5.21 12.24
CA LEU A 53 6.00 -4.88 11.93
C LEU A 53 6.89 -4.99 13.17
N GLY A 54 6.46 -4.47 14.32
CA GLY A 54 7.20 -4.58 15.57
C GLY A 54 7.44 -6.03 15.97
N ALA A 55 6.44 -6.88 15.83
CA ALA A 55 6.56 -8.31 16.15
C ALA A 55 7.56 -9.02 15.22
N LEU A 56 7.55 -8.73 13.91
CA LEU A 56 8.55 -9.26 12.97
C LEU A 56 9.97 -8.79 13.30
N MET A 57 10.15 -7.51 13.61
CA MET A 57 11.47 -6.97 13.97
C MET A 57 12.00 -7.59 15.28
N ASN A 58 11.12 -7.93 16.23
CA ASN A 58 11.51 -8.61 17.48
C ASN A 58 12.03 -10.04 17.26
N LEU A 59 11.68 -10.68 16.14
CA LEU A 59 12.28 -11.96 15.72
C LEU A 59 13.69 -11.80 15.12
N GLY A 60 14.22 -10.57 15.08
CA GLY A 60 15.51 -10.27 14.46
C GLY A 60 15.43 -10.13 12.94
N ILE A 61 14.23 -10.10 12.34
CA ILE A 61 14.06 -9.94 10.90
C ILE A 61 14.25 -8.48 10.53
N GLU A 62 15.15 -8.22 9.58
CA GLU A 62 15.45 -6.86 9.14
C GLU A 62 14.37 -6.31 8.20
N ARG A 63 14.11 -5.00 8.28
CA ARG A 63 13.01 -4.34 7.54
C ARG A 63 13.09 -4.54 6.03
N HIS A 64 14.29 -4.65 5.46
CA HIS A 64 14.49 -4.84 4.01
C HIS A 64 14.08 -6.23 3.53
N MET A 65 14.02 -7.22 4.42
CA MET A 65 13.56 -8.58 4.12
C MET A 65 12.03 -8.71 4.11
N ILE A 66 11.32 -7.69 4.60
CA ILE A 66 9.86 -7.64 4.63
C ILE A 66 9.37 -6.69 3.54
N GLY A 67 8.45 -7.17 2.72
CA GLY A 67 7.69 -6.40 1.74
C GLY A 67 6.52 -5.65 2.39
N ASP A 68 5.42 -5.58 1.66
CA ASP A 68 4.19 -4.95 2.13
C ASP A 68 3.47 -5.83 3.17
N ILE A 69 2.75 -5.17 4.08
CA ILE A 69 1.90 -5.79 5.10
C ILE A 69 0.49 -5.23 4.89
N CYS A 70 -0.39 -6.02 4.29
CA CYS A 70 -1.78 -5.66 4.04
C CYS A 70 -2.64 -6.19 5.18
N ILE A 71 -3.46 -5.35 5.82
CA ILE A 71 -4.28 -5.75 6.97
C ILE A 71 -5.74 -5.52 6.66
N VAL A 72 -6.53 -6.58 6.74
CA VAL A 72 -7.99 -6.53 6.58
C VAL A 72 -8.63 -7.40 7.66
N ASP A 73 -9.63 -6.87 8.34
CA ASP A 73 -10.39 -7.57 9.39
C ASP A 73 -9.50 -8.25 10.45
N ASN A 74 -8.46 -7.51 10.89
CA ASN A 74 -7.46 -7.93 11.87
C ASN A 74 -6.56 -9.10 11.42
N VAL A 75 -6.55 -9.43 10.13
CA VAL A 75 -5.70 -10.43 9.49
C VAL A 75 -4.64 -9.71 8.66
N ALA A 76 -3.37 -10.05 8.87
CA ALA A 76 -2.28 -9.53 8.05
C ALA A 76 -1.90 -10.51 6.94
N HIS A 77 -1.58 -9.95 5.79
CA HIS A 77 -1.04 -10.62 4.62
C HIS A 77 0.34 -10.00 4.36
N ILE A 78 1.37 -10.79 4.61
CA ILE A 78 2.76 -10.33 4.70
C ILE A 78 3.53 -10.89 3.51
N ILE A 79 4.19 -10.01 2.78
CA ILE A 79 5.17 -10.39 1.78
C ILE A 79 6.55 -10.40 2.44
N THR A 80 7.31 -11.46 2.24
CA THR A 80 8.65 -11.61 2.81
C THR A 80 9.59 -12.24 1.81
N LEU A 81 10.90 -12.10 2.02
CA LEU A 81 11.88 -12.94 1.33
C LEU A 81 11.66 -14.40 1.72
N LYS A 82 11.73 -15.30 0.74
CA LYS A 82 11.51 -16.74 0.91
C LYS A 82 12.36 -17.34 2.03
N SER A 83 13.59 -16.84 2.20
CA SER A 83 14.52 -17.23 3.26
C SER A 83 13.98 -17.02 4.68
N MET A 84 13.07 -16.05 4.90
CA MET A 84 12.53 -15.71 6.22
C MET A 84 11.18 -16.38 6.50
N ALA A 85 10.58 -17.04 5.51
CA ALA A 85 9.19 -17.46 5.64
C ALA A 85 8.98 -18.52 6.73
N ASP A 86 9.86 -19.52 6.78
CA ASP A 86 9.76 -20.60 7.75
C ASP A 86 10.07 -20.10 9.17
N THR A 87 11.03 -19.17 9.33
CA THR A 87 11.30 -18.50 10.61
C THR A 87 10.06 -17.77 11.12
N ILE A 88 9.41 -16.96 10.26
CA ILE A 88 8.19 -16.23 10.63
C ILE A 88 7.09 -17.20 11.08
N ILE A 89 6.84 -18.26 10.30
CA ILE A 89 5.76 -19.22 10.59
C ILE A 89 6.01 -19.97 11.90
N ASN A 90 7.26 -20.37 12.15
CA ASN A 90 7.59 -21.18 13.31
C ASN A 90 7.73 -20.36 14.60
N GLU A 91 8.12 -19.08 14.51
CA GLU A 91 8.49 -18.29 15.68
C GLU A 91 7.49 -17.17 16.02
N LEU A 92 6.70 -16.66 15.06
CA LEU A 92 5.74 -15.58 15.31
C LEU A 92 4.48 -16.09 16.04
N GLY A 93 4.57 -16.39 17.34
CA GLY A 93 3.43 -16.91 18.11
C GLY A 93 2.43 -15.85 18.59
N THR A 94 2.84 -14.58 18.69
CA THR A 94 2.02 -13.50 19.27
C THR A 94 2.36 -12.17 18.61
N VAL A 95 1.32 -11.38 18.31
CA VAL A 95 1.44 -9.99 17.87
C VAL A 95 0.75 -9.12 18.92
N LYS A 96 1.49 -8.16 19.49
CA LYS A 96 1.04 -7.38 20.66
C LYS A 96 0.68 -8.29 21.84
N HIS A 97 -0.61 -8.50 22.14
CA HIS A 97 -1.08 -9.45 23.16
C HIS A 97 -1.99 -10.54 22.58
N THR A 98 -2.07 -10.62 21.24
CA THR A 98 -2.95 -11.54 20.53
C THR A 98 -2.16 -12.74 20.02
N LYS A 99 -2.56 -13.95 20.42
CA LYS A 99 -2.05 -15.19 19.82
C LYS A 99 -2.49 -15.28 18.36
N VAL A 100 -1.56 -15.62 17.48
CA VAL A 100 -1.79 -15.68 16.04
C VAL A 100 -1.52 -17.08 15.49
N VAL A 101 -2.15 -17.39 14.36
CA VAL A 101 -1.94 -18.59 13.55
C VAL A 101 -1.44 -18.14 12.18
N LEU A 102 -0.42 -18.84 11.68
CA LEU A 102 0.27 -18.50 10.45
C LEU A 102 0.22 -19.63 9.44
N ASN A 103 0.03 -19.27 8.17
CA ASN A 103 0.06 -20.20 7.06
C ASN A 103 0.68 -19.51 5.83
N LYS A 104 1.42 -20.28 5.03
CA LYS A 104 1.76 -19.85 3.66
C LYS A 104 0.46 -19.76 2.85
N GLU A 105 0.40 -18.79 1.96
CA GLU A 105 -0.74 -18.60 1.06
C GLU A 105 -0.29 -18.29 -0.36
N SER A 106 -1.19 -18.40 -1.34
CA SER A 106 -0.89 -17.95 -2.69
C SER A 106 -1.02 -16.43 -2.79
N ILE A 107 -0.30 -15.86 -3.76
CA ILE A 107 -0.41 -14.45 -4.16
C ILE A 107 -1.85 -14.00 -4.45
N GLU A 108 -2.73 -14.90 -4.89
CA GLU A 108 -4.12 -14.57 -5.25
C GLU A 108 -4.94 -14.13 -4.03
N ASN A 109 -4.65 -14.70 -2.85
CA ASN A 109 -5.28 -14.27 -1.61
C ASN A 109 -4.88 -12.83 -1.25
N LEU A 110 -3.62 -12.47 -1.47
CA LEU A 110 -3.13 -11.11 -1.21
C LEU A 110 -3.71 -10.09 -2.20
N LYS A 111 -3.88 -10.45 -3.47
CA LYS A 111 -4.61 -9.63 -4.45
C LYS A 111 -6.08 -9.41 -4.09
N THR A 112 -6.70 -10.38 -3.43
CA THR A 112 -8.11 -10.29 -2.97
C THR A 112 -8.27 -9.31 -1.81
N VAL A 113 -7.22 -9.18 -0.99
CA VAL A 113 -7.15 -8.30 0.19
C VAL A 113 -6.85 -6.86 -0.22
N ASN A 114 -5.96 -6.68 -1.20
CA ASN A 114 -5.57 -5.37 -1.73
C ASN A 114 -6.61 -4.86 -2.73
N ARG A 115 -7.80 -4.51 -2.22
CA ARG A 115 -8.93 -4.10 -3.04
C ARG A 115 -8.65 -2.73 -3.64
N VAL A 116 -8.51 -2.72 -4.97
CA VAL A 116 -8.61 -1.49 -5.74
C VAL A 116 -10.07 -1.12 -5.85
N GLU A 117 -10.47 -0.02 -5.20
CA GLU A 117 -11.79 0.55 -5.35
C GLU A 117 -11.76 1.60 -6.47
N TYR A 118 -12.49 1.35 -7.56
CA TYR A 118 -12.69 2.34 -8.60
C TYR A 118 -13.67 3.40 -8.12
N LYS A 119 -13.21 4.64 -8.02
CA LYS A 119 -14.01 5.77 -7.55
C LYS A 119 -14.06 6.87 -8.61
N LYS A 120 -15.29 7.25 -8.98
CA LYS A 120 -15.55 8.47 -9.75
C LYS A 120 -15.62 9.66 -8.81
N ILE A 121 -14.85 10.69 -9.10
CA ILE A 121 -14.80 11.93 -8.31
C ILE A 121 -15.22 13.13 -9.16
N ASN A 122 -15.78 14.15 -8.51
CA ASN A 122 -16.22 15.37 -9.15
C ASN A 122 -15.44 16.56 -8.60
N ILE A 123 -14.48 17.06 -9.38
CA ILE A 123 -13.53 18.09 -8.96
C ILE A 123 -13.72 19.38 -9.78
N PRO A 124 -13.54 20.56 -9.18
CA PRO A 124 -13.49 21.83 -9.92
C PRO A 124 -12.23 21.98 -10.80
N SER A 125 -11.13 21.30 -10.46
CA SER A 125 -9.86 21.35 -11.19
C SER A 125 -8.96 20.19 -10.80
N GLU A 126 -7.94 19.87 -11.60
CA GLU A 126 -6.93 18.83 -11.36
C GLU A 126 -5.87 19.22 -10.30
N ARG A 127 -6.18 20.17 -9.42
CA ARG A 127 -5.28 20.55 -8.33
C ARG A 127 -5.20 19.45 -7.28
N LEU A 128 -4.01 19.21 -6.75
CA LEU A 128 -3.73 18.20 -5.74
C LEU A 128 -4.67 18.30 -4.53
N ASP A 129 -4.85 19.51 -4.00
CA ASP A 129 -5.73 19.77 -2.86
C ASP A 129 -7.20 19.38 -3.14
N SER A 130 -7.67 19.68 -4.35
CA SER A 130 -9.01 19.34 -4.84
C SER A 130 -9.18 17.84 -5.06
N VAL A 131 -8.20 17.18 -5.69
CA VAL A 131 -8.23 15.75 -6.00
C VAL A 131 -8.24 14.93 -4.71
N ILE A 132 -7.32 15.20 -3.78
CA ILE A 132 -7.25 14.50 -2.47
C ILE A 132 -8.56 14.68 -1.69
N GLY A 133 -9.09 15.91 -1.65
CA GLY A 133 -10.33 16.20 -0.95
C GLY A 133 -11.51 15.37 -1.43
N SER A 134 -11.63 15.19 -2.75
CA SER A 134 -12.69 14.35 -3.34
C SER A 134 -12.42 12.84 -3.25
N ILE A 135 -11.16 12.39 -3.25
CA ILE A 135 -10.82 10.98 -3.06
C ILE A 135 -11.17 10.52 -1.64
N TYR A 136 -10.75 11.26 -0.61
CA TYR A 136 -10.93 10.85 0.79
C TYR A 136 -12.13 11.50 1.49
N ASN A 137 -12.97 12.23 0.74
CA ASN A 137 -14.15 12.94 1.26
C ASN A 137 -13.82 13.87 2.46
N ILE A 138 -12.72 14.64 2.35
CA ILE A 138 -12.30 15.60 3.38
C ILE A 138 -12.27 17.02 2.83
N SER A 139 -12.45 18.00 3.73
CA SER A 139 -12.40 19.41 3.34
C SER A 139 -11.02 19.80 2.81
N ARG A 140 -10.99 20.79 1.90
CA ARG A 140 -9.74 21.34 1.37
C ARG A 140 -8.81 21.88 2.46
N SER A 141 -9.38 22.49 3.52
CA SER A 141 -8.60 22.93 4.67
C SER A 141 -7.88 21.77 5.36
N LYS A 142 -8.56 20.62 5.54
CA LYS A 142 -7.95 19.42 6.12
C LYS A 142 -6.87 18.85 5.21
N VAL A 143 -7.07 18.85 3.88
CA VAL A 143 -6.05 18.44 2.92
C VAL A 143 -4.80 19.29 3.02
N ASN A 144 -4.95 20.61 3.08
CA ASN A 144 -3.82 21.53 3.21
C ASN A 144 -2.99 21.22 4.46
N MET A 145 -3.62 20.90 5.59
CA MET A 145 -2.89 20.47 6.80
C MET A 145 -2.03 19.21 6.57
N TYR A 146 -2.48 18.26 5.74
CA TYR A 146 -1.65 17.09 5.38
C TYR A 146 -0.48 17.48 4.46
N ILE A 147 -0.71 18.39 3.51
CA ILE A 147 0.33 18.88 2.59
C ILE A 147 1.39 19.64 3.39
N ASP A 148 0.99 20.59 4.22
CA ASP A 148 1.87 21.40 5.07
C ASP A 148 2.66 20.54 6.06
N ALA A 149 2.05 19.49 6.62
CA ALA A 149 2.71 18.52 7.49
C ALA A 149 3.64 17.55 6.74
N GLY A 150 3.82 17.71 5.42
CA GLY A 150 4.70 16.86 4.61
C GLY A 150 4.22 15.41 4.49
N LYS A 151 2.91 15.17 4.63
CA LYS A 151 2.30 13.83 4.63
C LYS A 151 1.82 13.38 3.24
N VAL A 152 1.95 14.23 2.22
CA VAL A 152 1.50 13.95 0.85
C VAL A 152 2.67 13.68 -0.07
N PHE A 153 2.56 12.63 -0.88
CA PHE A 153 3.58 12.20 -1.83
C PHE A 153 2.93 11.94 -3.19
N ILE A 154 3.62 12.33 -4.26
CA ILE A 154 3.27 12.03 -5.65
C ILE A 154 4.39 11.17 -6.23
N ASN A 155 4.06 9.97 -6.71
CA ASN A 155 5.03 9.01 -7.25
C ASN A 155 6.24 8.82 -6.29
N SER A 156 5.93 8.63 -5.00
CA SER A 156 6.91 8.48 -3.90
C SER A 156 7.76 9.71 -3.56
N ARG A 157 7.57 10.85 -4.23
CA ARG A 157 8.23 12.12 -3.92
C ARG A 157 7.33 12.99 -3.04
N GLN A 158 7.86 13.51 -1.94
CA GLN A 158 7.12 14.41 -1.06
C GLN A 158 6.69 15.67 -1.82
N CYS A 159 5.43 16.09 -1.63
CA CYS A 159 4.86 17.26 -2.26
C CYS A 159 4.29 18.23 -1.21
N LEU A 160 4.78 19.47 -1.24
CA LEU A 160 4.31 20.58 -0.40
C LEU A 160 3.48 21.61 -1.20
N SER A 161 3.27 21.36 -2.50
CA SER A 161 2.55 22.27 -3.38
C SER A 161 1.07 21.92 -3.46
N HIS A 162 0.24 22.73 -2.82
CA HIS A 162 -1.23 22.63 -2.83
C HIS A 162 -1.84 22.68 -4.24
N SER A 163 -1.26 23.50 -5.10
CA SER A 163 -1.76 23.82 -6.44
C SER A 163 -1.14 22.97 -7.54
N MET A 164 -0.28 22.01 -7.19
CA MET A 164 0.29 21.09 -8.17
C MET A 164 -0.83 20.43 -8.97
N LYS A 165 -0.67 20.43 -10.29
CA LYS A 165 -1.57 19.72 -11.19
C LYS A 165 -1.23 18.23 -11.13
N VAL A 166 -2.21 17.41 -10.76
CA VAL A 166 -2.12 15.95 -10.79
C VAL A 166 -2.26 15.50 -12.26
N LYS A 167 -1.43 14.54 -12.67
CA LYS A 167 -1.44 13.99 -14.02
C LYS A 167 -2.02 12.58 -14.02
N ASP A 168 -2.52 12.19 -15.18
CA ASP A 168 -3.00 10.84 -15.43
C ASP A 168 -1.89 9.82 -15.12
N GLY A 169 -2.22 8.81 -14.33
CA GLY A 169 -1.31 7.79 -13.84
C GLY A 169 -0.56 8.14 -12.54
N ASP A 170 -0.64 9.38 -12.04
CA ASP A 170 0.03 9.75 -10.79
C ASP A 170 -0.49 8.93 -9.61
N ILE A 171 0.44 8.41 -8.81
CA ILE A 171 0.15 7.75 -7.54
C ILE A 171 0.24 8.78 -6.42
N ILE A 172 -0.88 9.05 -5.79
CA ILE A 172 -1.04 9.95 -4.65
C ILE A 172 -1.02 9.11 -3.38
N THR A 173 -0.08 9.40 -2.48
CA THR A 173 -0.03 8.80 -1.14
C THR A 173 -0.26 9.88 -0.10
N VAL A 174 -1.24 9.68 0.79
CA VAL A 174 -1.49 10.57 1.92
C VAL A 174 -1.36 9.77 3.20
N ARG A 175 -0.30 10.02 3.97
CA ARG A 175 -0.01 9.28 5.21
C ARG A 175 -1.19 9.40 6.18
N GLY A 176 -1.75 8.26 6.57
CA GLY A 176 -2.91 8.17 7.45
C GLY A 176 -4.28 8.14 6.74
N LEU A 177 -4.33 8.39 5.43
CA LEU A 177 -5.57 8.25 4.63
C LEU A 177 -5.47 7.15 3.58
N GLY A 178 -4.27 6.80 3.13
CA GLY A 178 -4.03 5.70 2.19
C GLY A 178 -3.44 6.18 0.86
N ARG A 179 -3.65 5.39 -0.20
CA ARG A 179 -3.12 5.64 -1.53
C ARG A 179 -4.22 5.65 -2.58
N ALA A 180 -4.01 6.41 -3.64
CA ALA A 180 -4.87 6.38 -4.81
C ALA A 180 -4.06 6.68 -6.08
N LYS A 181 -4.46 6.10 -7.21
CA LYS A 181 -3.96 6.44 -8.52
C LYS A 181 -5.01 7.26 -9.26
N PHE A 182 -4.58 8.39 -9.82
CA PHE A 182 -5.44 9.23 -10.64
C PHE A 182 -5.48 8.67 -12.06
N LEU A 183 -6.66 8.31 -12.56
CA LEU A 183 -6.82 7.75 -13.91
C LEU A 183 -7.11 8.81 -14.98
N GLY A 184 -7.32 10.06 -14.55
CA GLY A 184 -7.58 11.18 -15.44
C GLY A 184 -9.04 11.62 -15.48
N ILE A 185 -9.30 12.60 -16.35
CA ILE A 185 -10.63 13.18 -16.54
C ILE A 185 -11.44 12.33 -17.52
N SER A 186 -12.60 11.85 -17.08
CA SER A 186 -13.52 11.08 -17.93
C SER A 186 -14.53 11.96 -18.67
N SER A 187 -14.95 13.08 -18.07
CA SER A 187 -15.87 14.03 -18.74
C SER A 187 -15.91 15.40 -18.06
N THR A 188 -16.50 16.38 -18.74
CA THR A 188 -16.74 17.74 -18.21
C THR A 188 -18.23 18.05 -18.21
N SER A 189 -18.75 18.55 -17.08
CA SER A 189 -20.14 19.00 -16.97
C SER A 189 -20.39 20.31 -17.72
N ARG A 190 -21.65 20.60 -18.04
CA ARG A 190 -22.07 21.90 -18.62
C ARG A 190 -21.69 23.12 -17.78
N LYS A 191 -21.44 22.94 -16.48
CA LYS A 191 -21.02 24.00 -15.54
C LYS A 191 -19.50 24.03 -15.32
N GLY A 192 -18.72 23.37 -16.18
CA GLY A 192 -17.24 23.39 -16.13
C GLY A 192 -16.60 22.51 -15.06
N ARG A 193 -17.39 21.75 -14.27
CA ARG A 193 -16.83 20.75 -13.34
C ARG A 193 -16.29 19.54 -14.08
N LEU A 194 -15.19 18.97 -13.58
CA LEU A 194 -14.52 17.81 -14.15
C LEU A 194 -14.93 16.54 -13.39
N PHE A 195 -15.36 15.52 -14.12
CA PHE A 195 -15.51 14.17 -13.58
C PHE A 195 -14.23 13.40 -13.88
N ALA A 196 -13.61 12.86 -12.84
CA ALA A 196 -12.37 12.11 -12.94
C ALA A 196 -12.54 10.71 -12.36
N GLU A 197 -11.66 9.80 -12.78
CA GLU A 197 -11.63 8.43 -12.31
C GLU A 197 -10.37 8.20 -11.47
N THR A 198 -10.50 7.38 -10.43
CA THR A 198 -9.41 7.06 -9.51
C THR A 198 -9.49 5.61 -9.06
N GLU A 199 -8.34 5.01 -8.83
CA GLU A 199 -8.18 3.71 -8.18
C GLU A 199 -7.71 3.97 -6.75
N VAL A 200 -8.53 3.67 -5.74
CA VAL A 200 -8.15 3.81 -4.34
C VAL A 200 -7.67 2.46 -3.83
N PHE A 201 -6.44 2.42 -3.32
CA PHE A 201 -5.86 1.22 -2.75
C PHE A 201 -6.25 1.16 -1.26
N ARG A 202 -6.99 0.11 -0.86
CA ARG A 202 -7.39 -0.16 0.52
C ARG A 202 -6.57 -1.26 1.15
#